data_AF-A0A966TCD2-F1
#
_entry.id   AF-A0A966TCD2-F1
#
_cell.length_a   1.000
_cell.length_b   1.000
_cell.length_c   1.000
_cell.angle_alpha   90.00
_cell.angle_beta   90.00
_cell.angle_gamma   90.00
#
_symmetry.space_group_name_H-M   'P 1'
#
loop_
_entity.id
_entity.type
_entity.pdbx_description
1 polymer ?
#
loop_
_entity_poly.entity_id
_entity_poly.type
_entity_poly.pdbx_seq_one_letter_code
_entity_poly.pdbx_strand_id
1 'polypeptide(L)'
;MSTSKEQIIIDRRYAAVLATISDDSLAALAISLPEKLRDPFAKVAGLKAGALDTKDGLGAKIRAGFTSRKSYINVGVLLSEPCTEHCIEELGTAADDPNVEHLKTTLPGVIEKFGLDAARLMAVQYSVSLNGFKQLVAQDERFMIPKSDGSKNATGASLLTQARKDEPADAEKRRLRRERQEKEREEKRQAELQRRIARNRV
;
A
#
# COMPACT_ATOMS: atom_id res chain seq x y z
N MET A 1 -11.71 11.15 -13.50
CA MET A 1 -12.39 10.05 -14.24
C MET A 1 -11.42 9.36 -15.21
N SER A 2 -10.48 8.56 -14.69
CA SER A 2 -9.75 7.51 -15.42
C SER A 2 -9.50 6.30 -14.51
N THR A 3 -10.46 6.01 -13.63
CA THR A 3 -10.36 4.99 -12.59
C THR A 3 -10.13 3.59 -13.16
N SER A 4 -10.68 3.28 -14.34
CA SER A 4 -10.50 1.96 -14.96
C SER A 4 -9.05 1.66 -15.34
N LYS A 5 -8.28 2.64 -15.84
CA LYS A 5 -6.88 2.42 -16.22
C LYS A 5 -5.99 2.24 -15.00
N GLU A 6 -6.18 3.09 -14.00
CA GLU A 6 -5.46 3.00 -12.72
C GLU A 6 -5.76 1.69 -11.99
N GLN A 7 -7.04 1.27 -11.98
CA GLN A 7 -7.45 -0.01 -11.42
C GLN A 7 -6.82 -1.21 -12.15
N ILE A 8 -6.73 -1.18 -13.48
CA ILE A 8 -6.06 -2.24 -14.24
C ILE A 8 -4.56 -2.29 -13.91
N ILE A 9 -3.92 -1.13 -13.74
CA ILE A 9 -2.50 -1.07 -13.38
C ILE A 9 -2.29 -1.63 -11.97
N ILE A 10 -3.10 -1.22 -11.00
CA ILE A 10 -2.95 -1.69 -9.62
C ILE A 10 -3.25 -3.18 -9.49
N ASP A 11 -4.26 -3.70 -10.21
CA ASP A 11 -4.58 -5.13 -10.26
C ASP A 11 -3.39 -5.96 -10.75
N ARG A 12 -2.77 -5.54 -11.87
CA ARG A 12 -1.59 -6.20 -12.41
C ARG A 12 -0.40 -6.16 -11.45
N ARG A 13 -0.22 -5.05 -10.72
CA ARG A 13 0.85 -4.91 -9.73
C ARG A 13 0.64 -5.86 -8.55
N TYR A 14 -0.59 -5.94 -8.02
CA TYR A 14 -0.93 -6.91 -6.98
C TYR A 14 -0.74 -8.34 -7.46
N ALA A 15 -1.21 -8.68 -8.65
CA ALA A 15 -1.01 -10.01 -9.23
C ALA A 15 0.49 -10.37 -9.34
N ALA A 16 1.33 -9.43 -9.79
CA ALA A 16 2.77 -9.64 -9.90
C ALA A 16 3.45 -9.83 -8.54
N VAL A 17 3.08 -9.06 -7.51
CA VAL A 17 3.64 -9.22 -6.16
C VAL A 17 3.16 -10.52 -5.50
N LEU A 18 1.85 -10.80 -5.54
CA LEU A 18 1.26 -12.03 -4.98
C LEU A 18 1.84 -13.31 -5.62
N ALA A 19 2.23 -13.25 -6.90
CA ALA A 19 2.91 -14.37 -7.56
C ALA A 19 4.29 -14.70 -6.96
N THR A 20 4.93 -13.75 -6.27
CA THR A 20 6.24 -13.96 -5.61
C THR A 20 6.17 -14.34 -4.15
N ILE A 21 5.02 -14.12 -3.50
CA ILE A 21 4.80 -14.48 -2.09
C ILE A 21 4.62 -16.00 -2.03
N SER A 22 5.28 -16.70 -1.10
CA SER A 22 5.13 -18.15 -0.93
C SER A 22 3.78 -18.53 -0.29
N ASP A 23 3.38 -19.79 -0.42
CA ASP A 23 2.15 -20.28 0.24
C ASP A 23 2.26 -20.21 1.77
N ASP A 24 3.44 -20.48 2.33
CA ASP A 24 3.68 -20.34 3.78
C ASP A 24 3.51 -18.90 4.25
N SER A 25 4.00 -17.93 3.48
CA SER A 25 3.85 -16.51 3.79
C SER A 25 2.38 -16.07 3.65
N LEU A 26 1.66 -16.50 2.60
CA LEU A 26 0.22 -16.25 2.46
C LEU A 26 -0.57 -16.80 3.66
N ALA A 27 -0.27 -18.02 4.10
CA ALA A 27 -0.92 -18.62 5.26
C ALA A 27 -0.60 -17.83 6.54
N ALA A 28 0.66 -17.44 6.74
CA ALA A 28 1.07 -16.66 7.90
C ALA A 28 0.36 -15.30 7.97
N LEU A 29 0.34 -14.56 6.85
CA LEU A 29 -0.37 -13.28 6.75
C LEU A 29 -1.86 -13.44 7.05
N ALA A 30 -2.50 -14.45 6.45
CA ALA A 30 -3.93 -14.68 6.63
C ALA A 30 -4.31 -15.07 8.07
N ILE A 31 -3.47 -15.87 8.75
CA ILE A 31 -3.68 -16.24 10.16
C ILE A 31 -3.47 -15.05 11.09
N SER A 32 -2.53 -14.17 10.76
CA SER A 32 -2.21 -12.96 11.54
C SER A 32 -3.26 -11.84 11.42
N LEU A 33 -4.26 -12.00 10.55
CA LEU A 33 -5.31 -11.02 10.37
C LEU A 33 -6.11 -10.82 11.67
N PRO A 34 -6.39 -9.56 12.06
CA PRO A 34 -7.35 -9.25 13.11
C PRO A 34 -8.72 -9.88 12.83
N GLU A 35 -9.45 -10.22 13.89
CA GLU A 35 -10.76 -10.89 13.80
C GLU A 35 -11.73 -10.18 12.84
N LYS A 36 -11.77 -8.85 12.87
CA LYS A 36 -12.61 -8.00 12.00
C LYS A 36 -12.34 -8.21 10.49
N LEU A 37 -11.15 -8.68 10.12
CA LEU A 37 -10.73 -8.87 8.71
C LEU A 37 -10.77 -10.33 8.25
N ARG A 38 -10.89 -11.31 9.16
CA ARG A 38 -10.89 -12.74 8.84
C ARG A 38 -12.04 -13.12 7.89
N ASP A 39 -13.27 -12.71 8.22
CA ASP A 39 -14.44 -13.00 7.39
C ASP A 39 -14.44 -12.29 6.02
N PRO A 40 -14.19 -10.96 5.94
CA PRO A 40 -14.01 -10.27 4.67
C PRO A 40 -12.92 -10.92 3.80
N PHE A 41 -11.78 -11.28 4.40
CA PHE A 41 -10.68 -11.93 3.69
C PHE A 41 -11.09 -13.31 3.16
N ALA A 42 -11.68 -14.15 4.00
CA ALA A 42 -12.16 -15.47 3.60
C ALA A 42 -13.13 -15.38 2.43
N LYS A 43 -14.02 -14.38 2.40
CA LYS A 43 -14.96 -14.15 1.30
C LYS A 43 -14.27 -13.79 -0.02
N VAL A 44 -13.31 -12.85 -0.02
CA VAL A 44 -12.65 -12.40 -1.27
C VAL A 44 -11.60 -13.37 -1.78
N ALA A 45 -10.94 -14.11 -0.88
CA ALA A 45 -10.15 -15.29 -1.22
C ALA A 45 -11.06 -16.49 -1.54
N GLY A 46 -12.38 -16.37 -1.28
CA GLY A 46 -13.46 -17.36 -1.29
C GLY A 46 -13.07 -18.75 -0.81
N LEU A 47 -12.54 -18.72 0.40
CA LEU A 47 -12.41 -19.85 1.28
C LEU A 47 -13.79 -20.17 1.89
N LYS A 48 -13.93 -21.37 2.44
CA LYS A 48 -15.08 -21.73 3.26
C LYS A 48 -15.01 -21.03 4.63
N ALA A 49 -16.14 -20.90 5.31
CA ALA A 49 -16.17 -20.46 6.70
C ALA A 49 -15.26 -21.35 7.57
N GLY A 50 -14.53 -20.74 8.51
CA GLY A 50 -13.55 -21.43 9.37
C GLY A 50 -12.26 -21.88 8.67
N ALA A 51 -12.06 -21.60 7.38
CA ALA A 51 -10.85 -22.03 6.67
C ALA A 51 -9.55 -21.43 7.22
N LEU A 52 -9.62 -20.28 7.89
CA LEU A 52 -8.47 -19.60 8.49
C LEU A 52 -8.01 -20.24 9.82
N ASP A 53 -8.78 -21.19 10.35
CA ASP A 53 -8.48 -21.84 11.63
C ASP A 53 -7.55 -23.05 11.43
N THR A 54 -7.32 -23.45 10.17
CA THR A 54 -6.42 -24.55 9.81
C THR A 54 -5.30 -24.03 8.93
N LYS A 55 -4.04 -24.19 9.36
CA LYS A 55 -2.87 -23.78 8.57
C LYS A 55 -2.57 -24.71 7.39
N ASP A 56 -2.96 -25.98 7.48
CA ASP A 56 -2.58 -26.99 6.49
C ASP A 56 -3.18 -26.73 5.09
N GLY A 57 -2.28 -26.59 4.12
CA GLY A 57 -2.58 -26.20 2.75
C GLY A 57 -3.29 -24.84 2.60
N LEU A 58 -3.31 -23.99 3.63
CA LEU A 58 -4.06 -22.73 3.62
C LEU A 58 -3.55 -21.77 2.53
N GLY A 59 -2.23 -21.61 2.41
CA GLY A 59 -1.61 -20.75 1.40
C GLY A 59 -2.01 -21.12 -0.03
N ALA A 60 -1.92 -22.43 -0.34
CA ALA A 60 -2.33 -22.96 -1.64
C ALA A 60 -3.82 -22.72 -1.93
N LYS A 61 -4.70 -22.89 -0.93
CA LYS A 61 -6.13 -22.59 -1.04
C LYS A 61 -6.39 -21.10 -1.27
N ILE A 62 -5.70 -20.22 -0.55
CA ILE A 62 -5.76 -18.77 -0.76
C ILE A 62 -5.37 -18.42 -2.19
N ARG A 63 -4.22 -18.94 -2.66
CA ARG A 63 -3.72 -18.72 -4.02
C ARG A 63 -4.71 -19.17 -5.08
N ALA A 64 -5.17 -20.41 -5.00
CA ALA A 64 -6.18 -20.94 -5.92
C ALA A 64 -7.45 -20.07 -5.92
N GLY A 65 -7.86 -19.63 -4.74
CA GLY A 65 -9.05 -18.81 -4.53
C GLY A 65 -8.97 -17.44 -5.20
N PHE A 66 -7.89 -16.68 -4.99
CA PHE A 66 -7.76 -15.34 -5.57
C PHE A 66 -7.42 -15.38 -7.07
N THR A 67 -6.70 -16.39 -7.53
CA THR A 67 -6.40 -16.58 -8.95
C THR A 67 -7.68 -16.89 -9.73
N SER A 68 -8.51 -17.82 -9.23
CA SER A 68 -9.78 -18.19 -9.85
C SER A 68 -10.75 -17.01 -9.94
N ARG A 69 -10.86 -16.23 -8.85
CA ARG A 69 -11.74 -15.06 -8.77
C ARG A 69 -11.19 -13.77 -9.37
N LYS A 70 -9.90 -13.74 -9.73
CA LYS A 70 -9.18 -12.51 -10.11
C LYS A 70 -9.33 -11.40 -9.05
N SER A 71 -9.26 -11.77 -7.77
CA SER A 71 -9.45 -10.87 -6.62
C SER A 71 -8.14 -10.33 -6.04
N TYR A 72 -7.12 -10.14 -6.89
CA TYR A 72 -5.75 -9.76 -6.48
C TYR A 72 -5.72 -8.49 -5.63
N ILE A 73 -6.44 -7.44 -6.04
CA ILE A 73 -6.53 -6.18 -5.29
C ILE A 73 -7.12 -6.43 -3.91
N ASN A 74 -8.29 -7.07 -3.83
CA ASN A 74 -9.00 -7.25 -2.57
C ASN A 74 -8.18 -8.08 -1.59
N VAL A 75 -7.54 -9.14 -2.06
CA VAL A 75 -6.64 -9.96 -1.24
C VAL A 75 -5.41 -9.18 -0.80
N GLY A 76 -4.75 -8.48 -1.72
CA GLY A 76 -3.55 -7.70 -1.40
C GLY A 76 -3.81 -6.58 -0.40
N VAL A 77 -4.94 -5.86 -0.55
CA VAL A 77 -5.37 -4.81 0.39
C VAL A 77 -5.62 -5.41 1.77
N LEU A 78 -6.46 -6.45 1.89
CA LEU A 78 -6.81 -7.01 3.19
C LEU A 78 -5.61 -7.64 3.92
N LEU A 79 -4.72 -8.34 3.20
CA LEU A 79 -3.50 -8.91 3.79
C LEU A 79 -2.51 -7.85 4.28
N SER A 80 -2.58 -6.62 3.76
CA SER A 80 -1.70 -5.52 4.15
C SER A 80 -2.38 -4.45 5.00
N GLU A 81 -3.65 -4.61 5.34
CA GLU A 81 -4.42 -3.63 6.09
C GLU A 81 -3.84 -3.37 7.50
N PRO A 82 -3.48 -4.38 8.32
CA PRO A 82 -2.84 -4.14 9.62
C PRO A 82 -1.49 -3.43 9.49
N CYS A 83 -0.72 -3.76 8.44
CA CYS A 83 0.54 -3.09 8.10
C CYS A 83 0.29 -1.63 7.70
N THR A 84 -0.79 -1.36 6.99
CA THR A 84 -1.18 -0.02 6.53
C THR A 84 -1.63 0.85 7.71
N GLU A 85 -2.51 0.34 8.57
CA GLU A 85 -2.96 1.04 9.78
C GLU A 85 -1.75 1.46 10.63
N HIS A 86 -0.82 0.54 10.90
CA HIS A 86 0.38 0.85 11.66
C HIS A 86 1.32 1.85 10.97
N CYS A 87 1.52 1.73 9.66
CA CYS A 87 2.36 2.65 8.91
C CYS A 87 1.80 4.08 8.94
N ILE A 88 0.47 4.22 8.88
CA ILE A 88 -0.21 5.52 9.01
C ILE A 88 0.01 6.12 10.41
N GLU A 89 -0.11 5.29 11.46
CA GLU A 89 0.15 5.72 12.84
C GLU A 89 1.59 6.21 13.03
N GLU A 90 2.58 5.44 12.57
CA GLU A 90 4.01 5.77 12.68
C GLU A 90 4.39 7.02 11.87
N LEU A 91 3.82 7.17 10.66
CA LEU A 91 4.04 8.36 9.84
C LEU A 91 3.35 9.61 10.42
N GLY A 92 2.30 9.43 11.23
CA GLY A 92 1.54 10.52 11.84
C GLY A 92 1.11 11.56 10.81
N THR A 93 1.49 12.82 11.01
CA THR A 93 1.14 13.93 10.11
C THR A 93 1.73 13.80 8.71
N ALA A 94 2.73 12.95 8.51
CA ALA A 94 3.33 12.70 7.20
C ALA A 94 2.58 11.62 6.40
N ALA A 95 1.59 10.92 6.97
CA ALA A 95 0.91 9.80 6.33
C ALA A 95 0.19 10.19 5.01
N ASP A 96 -0.31 11.44 4.92
CA ASP A 96 -1.01 11.93 3.72
C ASP A 96 -0.08 12.18 2.53
N ASP A 97 1.20 12.50 2.77
CA ASP A 97 2.20 12.75 1.73
C ASP A 97 3.62 12.42 2.23
N PRO A 98 3.93 11.12 2.43
CA PRO A 98 5.24 10.72 2.92
C PRO A 98 6.28 10.87 1.81
N ASN A 99 7.44 11.40 2.15
CA ASN A 99 8.62 11.38 1.28
C ASN A 99 9.45 10.12 1.55
N VAL A 100 10.50 9.91 0.75
CA VAL A 100 11.35 8.71 0.87
C VAL A 100 12.07 8.62 2.22
N GLU A 101 12.45 9.74 2.84
CA GLU A 101 13.13 9.73 4.13
C GLU A 101 12.18 9.33 5.27
N HIS A 102 10.91 9.78 5.23
CA HIS A 102 9.87 9.30 6.15
C HIS A 102 9.69 7.79 6.02
N LEU A 103 9.64 7.27 4.79
CA LEU A 103 9.49 5.85 4.52
C LEU A 103 10.70 5.03 4.95
N LYS A 104 11.94 5.50 4.68
CA LYS A 104 13.17 4.84 5.14
C LYS A 104 13.25 4.71 6.65
N THR A 105 12.73 5.69 7.38
CA THR A 105 12.68 5.69 8.84
C THR A 105 11.60 4.73 9.35
N THR A 106 10.44 4.69 8.69
CA THR A 106 9.26 3.95 9.17
C THR A 106 9.27 2.46 8.78
N LEU A 107 9.67 2.16 7.53
CA LEU A 107 9.56 0.81 6.97
C LEU A 107 10.34 -0.27 7.71
N PRO A 108 11.53 -0.03 8.31
CA PRO A 108 12.21 -1.05 9.09
C PRO A 108 11.34 -1.65 10.21
N GLY A 109 10.68 -0.80 11.02
CA GLY A 109 9.79 -1.27 12.10
C GLY A 109 8.53 -1.95 11.56
N VAL A 110 7.97 -1.44 10.46
CA VAL A 110 6.84 -2.08 9.77
C VAL A 110 7.21 -3.49 9.27
N ILE A 111 8.37 -3.65 8.64
CA ILE A 111 8.86 -4.94 8.13
C ILE A 111 9.15 -5.90 9.29
N GLU A 112 9.73 -5.42 10.39
CA GLU A 112 9.97 -6.26 11.57
C GLU A 112 8.66 -6.80 12.15
N LYS A 113 7.62 -5.96 12.21
CA LYS A 113 6.33 -6.31 12.82
C LYS A 113 5.42 -7.16 11.94
N PHE A 114 5.37 -6.89 10.63
CA PHE A 114 4.41 -7.53 9.70
C PHE A 114 5.07 -8.37 8.61
N GLY A 115 6.39 -8.33 8.49
CA GLY A 115 7.14 -8.98 7.42
C GLY A 115 7.18 -8.15 6.14
N LEU A 116 8.13 -8.50 5.27
CA LEU A 116 8.36 -7.82 4.01
C LEU A 116 7.17 -7.96 3.04
N ASP A 117 6.51 -9.12 3.00
CA ASP A 117 5.43 -9.36 2.05
C ASP A 117 4.20 -8.47 2.31
N ALA A 118 3.83 -8.26 3.58
CA ALA A 118 2.79 -7.29 3.95
C ALA A 118 3.17 -5.86 3.53
N ALA A 119 4.43 -5.46 3.80
CA ALA A 119 4.93 -4.14 3.44
C ALA A 119 4.96 -3.92 1.91
N ARG A 120 5.31 -4.96 1.13
CA ARG A 120 5.28 -4.93 -0.34
C ARG A 120 3.85 -4.76 -0.87
N LEU A 121 2.89 -5.49 -0.30
CA LEU A 121 1.47 -5.36 -0.66
C LEU A 121 0.93 -3.95 -0.34
N MET A 122 1.26 -3.40 0.83
CA MET A 122 0.93 -2.01 1.18
C MET A 122 1.56 -1.02 0.19
N ALA A 123 2.85 -1.19 -0.14
CA ALA A 123 3.54 -0.29 -1.07
C ALA A 123 2.90 -0.27 -2.46
N VAL A 124 2.36 -1.41 -2.93
CA VAL A 124 1.59 -1.46 -4.19
C VAL A 124 0.41 -0.50 -4.13
N GLN A 125 -0.38 -0.54 -3.05
CA GLN A 125 -1.58 0.29 -2.87
C GLN A 125 -1.29 1.78 -3.08
N TYR A 126 -0.22 2.28 -2.47
CA TYR A 126 0.09 3.70 -2.42
C TYR A 126 1.04 4.16 -3.54
N SER A 127 1.71 3.23 -4.24
CA SER A 127 2.64 3.55 -5.34
C SER A 127 2.02 4.27 -6.54
N VAL A 128 0.68 4.30 -6.64
CA VAL A 128 -0.06 5.00 -7.71
C VAL A 128 -0.46 6.43 -7.31
N SER A 129 -0.59 6.70 -6.01
CA SER A 129 -1.15 7.95 -5.48
C SER A 129 -0.15 8.80 -4.70
N LEU A 130 0.82 8.17 -4.02
CA LEU A 130 1.79 8.84 -3.15
C LEU A 130 3.19 8.79 -3.74
N ASN A 131 3.82 9.97 -3.87
CA ASN A 131 5.10 10.08 -4.57
C ASN A 131 6.25 9.38 -3.83
N GLY A 132 6.26 9.38 -2.48
CA GLY A 132 7.24 8.62 -1.70
C GLY A 132 7.19 7.12 -2.01
N PHE A 133 5.99 6.53 -2.03
CA PHE A 133 5.81 5.11 -2.37
C PHE A 133 6.14 4.80 -3.83
N LYS A 134 5.85 5.74 -4.74
CA LYS A 134 6.25 5.60 -6.15
C LYS A 134 7.77 5.54 -6.30
N GLN A 135 8.51 6.38 -5.55
CA GLN A 135 9.97 6.36 -5.54
C GLN A 135 10.52 5.11 -4.85
N LEU A 136 9.92 4.70 -3.73
CA LEU A 136 10.28 3.47 -3.01
C LEU A 136 10.26 2.25 -3.95
N VAL A 137 9.14 2.03 -4.65
CA VAL A 137 8.98 0.89 -5.58
C VAL A 137 9.93 0.97 -6.79
N ALA A 138 10.45 2.16 -7.12
CA ALA A 138 11.36 2.36 -8.23
C ALA A 138 12.85 2.21 -7.85
N GLN A 139 13.19 2.44 -6.59
CA GLN A 139 14.58 2.57 -6.12
C GLN A 139 15.01 1.46 -5.14
N ASP A 140 14.09 0.93 -4.34
CA ASP A 140 14.38 -0.13 -3.37
C ASP A 140 14.03 -1.50 -3.96
N GLU A 141 15.05 -2.32 -4.20
CA GLU A 141 14.93 -3.66 -4.80
C GLU A 141 13.95 -4.55 -4.05
N ARG A 142 13.81 -4.38 -2.73
CA ARG A 142 12.88 -5.16 -1.90
C ARG A 142 11.42 -4.87 -2.24
N PHE A 143 11.14 -3.65 -2.71
CA PHE A 143 9.79 -3.17 -3.05
C PHE A 143 9.52 -3.13 -4.55
N MET A 144 10.50 -3.46 -5.38
CA MET A 144 10.31 -3.50 -6.83
C MET A 144 9.20 -4.47 -7.20
N ILE A 145 8.28 -3.98 -8.04
CA ILE A 145 7.18 -4.80 -8.55
C ILE A 145 7.72 -5.67 -9.68
N PRO A 146 7.61 -7.01 -9.56
CA PRO A 146 8.07 -7.92 -10.60
C PRO A 146 7.41 -7.63 -11.94
N LYS A 147 8.17 -7.77 -13.02
CA LYS A 147 7.60 -7.76 -14.38
C LYS A 147 6.90 -9.11 -14.58
N SER A 148 5.61 -9.11 -14.88
CA SER A 148 4.89 -10.36 -15.19
C SER A 148 5.36 -10.91 -16.53
N ASP A 149 5.82 -12.16 -16.57
CA ASP A 149 6.30 -12.88 -17.77
C ASP A 149 5.25 -13.05 -18.89
N GLY A 150 4.02 -12.60 -18.68
CA GLY A 150 2.99 -12.48 -19.73
C GLY A 150 3.18 -11.31 -20.69
N SER A 151 4.21 -10.47 -20.52
CA SER A 151 4.54 -9.37 -21.43
C SER A 151 5.73 -9.71 -22.33
N LYS A 152 5.59 -10.73 -23.19
CA LYS A 152 6.50 -10.93 -24.33
C LYS A 152 6.22 -9.99 -25.51
N ASN A 153 5.33 -8.99 -25.34
CA ASN A 153 5.11 -7.88 -26.27
C ASN A 153 5.44 -6.51 -25.65
N ALA A 154 6.58 -6.42 -24.98
CA ALA A 154 7.29 -5.16 -24.84
C ALA A 154 8.78 -5.42 -25.08
N THR A 155 9.18 -5.48 -26.36
CA THR A 155 10.50 -4.96 -26.74
C THR A 155 10.56 -3.53 -26.25
N GLY A 156 11.15 -3.39 -25.07
CA GLY A 156 11.08 -2.22 -24.24
C GLY A 156 11.90 -2.49 -22.98
N ALA A 157 13.15 -2.91 -23.19
CA ALA A 157 14.22 -2.44 -22.33
C ALA A 157 14.20 -0.90 -22.38
N SER A 158 13.28 -0.30 -21.62
CA SER A 158 13.32 1.13 -21.37
C SER A 158 14.39 1.30 -20.31
N LEU A 159 15.61 1.44 -20.82
CA LEU A 159 16.59 2.38 -20.30
C LEU A 159 15.86 3.64 -19.83
N LEU A 160 15.42 3.65 -18.58
CA LEU A 160 14.99 4.86 -17.87
C LEU A 160 16.02 5.20 -16.81
N THR A 161 17.30 5.17 -17.20
CA THR A 161 18.20 6.29 -16.96
C THR A 161 17.70 7.50 -17.75
N GLN A 162 16.54 8.02 -17.38
CA GLN A 162 16.17 9.40 -17.63
C GLN A 162 15.48 9.87 -16.37
N ALA A 163 16.28 10.49 -15.51
CA ALA A 163 15.82 11.56 -14.66
C ALA A 163 14.81 12.38 -15.48
N ARG A 164 13.53 12.26 -15.15
CA ARG A 164 12.52 13.18 -15.67
C ARG A 164 12.96 14.54 -15.14
N LYS A 165 13.54 15.33 -16.03
CA LYS A 165 13.82 16.75 -15.85
C LYS A 165 12.55 17.36 -15.28
N ASP A 166 12.62 17.88 -14.06
CA ASP A 166 11.51 18.57 -13.41
C ASP A 166 10.99 19.67 -14.35
N GLU A 167 9.79 19.49 -14.90
CA GLU A 167 9.11 20.60 -15.56
C GLU A 167 8.70 21.62 -14.48
N PRO A 168 9.09 22.91 -14.63
CA PRO A 168 8.87 23.94 -13.61
C PRO A 168 7.38 24.18 -13.31
N ALA A 169 6.48 23.86 -14.26
CA ALA A 169 5.04 23.99 -14.10
C ALA A 169 4.44 23.06 -13.03
N ASP A 170 5.00 21.85 -12.86
CA ASP A 170 4.54 20.95 -11.81
C ASP A 170 5.11 21.35 -10.43
N ALA A 171 6.29 21.97 -10.37
CA ALA A 171 6.88 22.43 -9.11
C ALA A 171 6.09 23.59 -8.49
N GLU A 172 5.57 24.51 -9.33
CA GLU A 172 4.76 25.64 -8.90
C GLU A 172 3.36 25.21 -8.45
N LYS A 173 2.70 24.32 -9.19
CA LYS A 173 1.44 23.69 -8.76
C LYS A 173 1.60 22.87 -7.46
N ARG A 174 2.77 22.26 -7.25
CA ARG A 174 3.16 21.58 -6.00
C ARG A 174 3.45 22.54 -4.84
N ARG A 175 3.94 23.75 -5.09
CA ARG A 175 4.09 24.80 -4.06
C ARG A 175 2.74 25.38 -3.66
N LEU A 176 1.87 25.66 -4.63
CA LEU A 176 0.53 26.21 -4.38
C LEU A 176 -0.36 25.23 -3.57
N ARG A 177 -0.23 23.93 -3.82
CA ARG A 177 -0.91 22.89 -3.03
C ARG A 177 -0.35 22.76 -1.62
N ARG A 178 0.98 22.82 -1.45
CA ARG A 178 1.63 22.82 -0.13
C ARG A 178 1.22 24.03 0.71
N GLU A 179 1.23 25.22 0.12
CA GLU A 179 0.85 26.45 0.81
C GLU A 179 -0.64 26.46 1.20
N ARG A 180 -1.52 25.91 0.34
CA ARG A 180 -2.94 25.74 0.67
C ARG A 180 -3.14 24.72 1.80
N GLN A 181 -2.44 23.59 1.75
CA GLN A 181 -2.53 22.56 2.80
C GLN A 181 -1.92 23.03 4.13
N GLU A 182 -0.84 23.81 4.12
CA GLU A 182 -0.24 24.37 5.33
C GLU A 182 -1.17 25.38 6.00
N LYS A 183 -1.83 26.26 5.23
CA LYS A 183 -2.84 27.20 5.76
C LYS A 183 -4.03 26.45 6.38
N GLU A 184 -4.56 25.43 5.69
CA GLU A 184 -5.65 24.61 6.23
C GLU A 184 -5.24 23.84 7.49
N ARG A 185 -3.99 23.36 7.57
CA ARG A 185 -3.43 22.69 8.75
C ARG A 185 -3.22 23.65 9.93
N GLU A 186 -2.85 24.89 9.69
CA GLU A 186 -2.75 25.91 10.73
C GLU A 186 -4.12 26.35 11.25
N GLU A 187 -5.08 26.55 10.36
CA GLU A 187 -6.46 26.86 10.73
C GLU A 187 -7.07 25.75 11.59
N LYS A 188 -6.85 24.49 11.22
CA LYS A 188 -7.35 23.35 12.00
C LYS A 188 -6.65 23.23 13.36
N ARG A 189 -5.33 23.48 13.45
CA ARG A 189 -4.59 23.52 14.73
C ARG A 189 -5.07 24.65 15.63
N GLN A 190 -5.31 25.84 15.07
CA GLN A 190 -5.83 26.97 15.85
C GLN A 190 -7.27 26.73 16.32
N ALA A 191 -8.12 26.15 15.47
CA ALA A 191 -9.49 25.79 15.84
C ALA A 191 -9.53 24.73 16.96
N GLU A 192 -8.61 23.76 16.95
CA GLU A 192 -8.50 22.76 18.00
C GLU A 192 -7.99 23.35 19.33
N LEU A 193 -6.97 24.22 19.28
CA LEU A 193 -6.49 24.97 20.45
C LEU A 193 -7.59 25.85 21.05
N GLN A 194 -8.36 26.56 20.23
CA GLN A 194 -9.49 27.38 20.69
C GLN A 194 -10.59 26.52 21.32
N ARG A 195 -10.92 25.35 20.73
CA ARG A 195 -11.88 24.39 21.32
C ARG A 195 -11.41 23.86 22.68
N ARG A 196 -10.11 23.62 22.84
CA ARG A 196 -9.51 23.13 24.08
C ARG A 196 -9.50 24.20 25.18
N ILE A 197 -9.22 25.45 24.83
CA ILE A 197 -9.30 26.61 25.74
C ILE A 197 -10.75 26.87 26.17
N ALA A 198 -11.71 26.77 25.25
CA ALA A 198 -13.13 26.94 25.57
C ALA A 198 -13.67 25.84 26.49
N ARG A 199 -13.19 24.59 26.35
CA ARG A 199 -13.57 23.48 27.25
C ARG A 199 -12.96 23.55 28.65
N ASN A 200 -11.76 24.11 28.79
CA ASN A 200 -11.10 24.30 30.11
C ASN A 200 -11.54 25.58 30.83
N ARG A 201 -12.53 26.31 30.30
CA ARG A 201 -13.13 27.51 30.90
C ARG A 201 -14.54 27.29 31.46
N VAL A 202 -15.02 26.05 31.47
CA VAL A 202 -16.25 25.57 32.13
C VAL A 202 -15.84 24.72 33.32
#